data_AF-A0A2E3Y4H8-F1
#
_entry.id   AF-A0A2E3Y4H8-F1
#
_cell.length_a   1.000
_cell.length_b   1.000
_cell.length_c   1.000
_cell.angle_alpha   90.00
_cell.angle_beta   90.00
_cell.angle_gamma   90.00
#
_symmetry.space_group_name_H-M   'P 1'
#
loop_
_entity.id
_entity.type
_entity.pdbx_description
1 polymer ?
#
loop_
_entity_poly.entity_id
_entity_poly.type
_entity_poly.pdbx_seq_one_letter_code
_entity_poly.pdbx_strand_id
1 'polypeptide(L)' 'MSSVNINKTKTYCLISAFSADAEILTTTIHSLIKDGWILAGGISASNSMLFQALYKNEK' A
#
# COMPACT_ATOMS: atom_id res chain seq x y z
N MET A 1 12.35 -7.34 11.60
CA MET A 1 12.42 -5.99 11.00
C MET A 1 11.39 -5.98 9.89
N SER A 2 10.23 -5.37 10.12
CA SER A 2 9.12 -5.38 9.16
C SER A 2 9.55 -4.68 7.87
N SER A 3 9.46 -5.39 6.76
CA SER A 3 9.97 -4.93 5.46
C SER A 3 8.85 -4.29 4.64
N VAL A 4 8.08 -3.40 5.28
CA VAL A 4 7.05 -2.59 4.63
C VAL A 4 7.69 -1.29 4.15
N ASN A 5 7.70 -1.08 2.84
CA ASN A 5 8.18 0.13 2.20
C ASN A 5 6.98 0.93 1.68
N ILE A 6 6.89 2.20 2.09
CA ILE A 6 5.79 3.10 1.72
C ILE A 6 6.39 4.24 0.91
N ASN A 7 6.10 4.25 -0.39
CA ASN A 7 6.51 5.28 -1.32
C ASN A 7 5.33 6.22 -1.61
N LYS A 8 5.21 7.29 -0.81
CA LYS A 8 4.12 8.26 -0.90
C LYS A 8 4.54 9.45 -1.76
N THR A 9 3.83 9.65 -2.87
CA THR A 9 3.94 10.83 -3.74
C THR A 9 2.66 11.68 -3.63
N LYS A 10 2.66 12.90 -4.16
CA LYS A 10 1.51 13.84 -4.06
C LYS A 10 0.18 13.25 -4.55
N THR A 11 0.20 12.43 -5.60
CA THR A 11 -1.00 11.88 -6.24
C THR A 11 -1.12 10.36 -6.13
N TYR A 12 -0.03 9.65 -5.85
CA TYR A 12 0.00 8.19 -5.73
C TYR A 12 0.82 7.74 -4.52
N CYS A 13 0.44 6.61 -3.93
CA CYS A 13 1.14 5.96 -2.82
C CYS A 13 1.34 4.50 -3.19
N LEU A 14 2.59 4.06 -3.28
CA LEU A 14 2.96 2.68 -3.54
C LEU A 14 3.42 2.07 -2.22
N ILE A 15 2.78 0.99 -1.82
CA ILE A 15 3.13 0.23 -0.63
C ILE A 15 3.64 -1.10 -1.11
N SER A 16 4.81 -1.51 -0.62
CA SER A 16 5.29 -2.88 -0.78
C SER A 16 5.61 -3.49 0.57
N ALA A 17 5.32 -4.76 0.75
CA ALA A 17 5.64 -5.50 1.97
C ALA A 17 5.93 -6.95 1.63
N PHE A 18 6.63 -7.66 2.50
CA PHE A 18 6.66 -9.12 2.38
C PHE A 18 5.31 -9.72 2.74
N SER A 19 4.98 -10.87 2.16
CA SER A 19 3.76 -11.63 2.44
C SER A 19 3.70 -12.08 3.91
N ALA A 20 4.84 -12.25 4.57
CA ALA A 20 4.93 -12.47 6.01
C ALA A 20 4.43 -11.28 6.84
N ASP A 21 4.50 -10.06 6.30
CA ASP A 21 4.02 -8.80 6.91
C ASP A 21 2.68 -8.35 6.30
N ALA A 22 1.89 -9.26 5.69
CA ALA A 22 0.64 -8.92 5.01
C ALA A 22 -0.39 -8.23 5.94
N GLU A 23 -0.41 -8.57 7.22
CA GLU A 23 -1.25 -7.89 8.22
C GLU A 23 -0.87 -6.42 8.41
N ILE A 24 0.43 -6.14 8.43
CA ILE A 24 0.96 -4.77 8.55
C ILE A 24 0.68 -3.98 7.27
N LEU A 25 0.84 -4.61 6.11
CA LEU A 25 0.46 -4.04 4.81
C LEU A 25 -1.03 -3.65 4.82
N THR A 26 -1.90 -4.58 5.21
CA THR A 26 -3.36 -4.38 5.21
C THR A 26 -3.76 -3.26 6.18
N THR A 27 -3.15 -3.24 7.37
CA THR A 27 -3.35 -2.17 8.37
C THR A 27 -2.94 -0.80 7.82
N THR A 28 -1.81 -0.74 7.12
CA THR A 28 -1.30 0.50 6.51
C THR A 28 -2.22 0.98 5.39
N ILE A 29 -2.67 0.07 4.53
CA ILE A 29 -3.66 0.33 3.48
C ILE A 29 -4.96 0.87 4.10
N HIS A 30 -5.48 0.22 5.14
CA HIS A 30 -6.71 0.66 5.82
C HIS A 30 -6.58 2.06 6.42
N SER A 31 -5.43 2.35 7.04
CA SER A 31 -5.14 3.68 7.57
C SER A 31 -5.13 4.75 6.47
N LEU A 32 -4.51 4.44 5.32
CA LEU A 32 -4.49 5.35 4.16
C LEU A 32 -5.88 5.52 3.53
N ILE A 33 -6.69 4.47 3.46
CA ILE A 33 -8.08 4.58 2.99
C ILE A 33 -8.89 5.51 3.89
N LYS A 34 -8.69 5.41 5.21
CA LYS A 34 -9.32 6.31 6.19
C LYS A 34 -8.85 7.76 6.06
N ASP A 35 -7.59 7.96 5.65
CA ASP A 35 -6.99 9.27 5.35
C ASP A 35 -7.49 9.87 4.00
N GLY A 36 -8.31 9.14 3.24
CA GLY A 36 -8.90 9.58 1.97
C GLY A 36 -8.16 9.10 0.73
N TRP A 37 -7.27 8.10 0.86
CA TRP A 37 -6.62 7.46 -0.28
C TRP A 37 -7.53 6.38 -0.88
N ILE A 38 -7.49 6.24 -2.20
CA ILE A 38 -8.26 5.25 -2.95
C ILE A 38 -7.30 4.18 -3.46
N LEU A 39 -7.70 2.91 -3.41
CA LEU A 39 -6.90 1.81 -3.95
C LEU A 39 -6.76 1.94 -5.47
N ALA A 40 -5.52 2.00 -5.95
CA ALA A 40 -5.19 2.02 -7.36
C ALA A 40 -5.11 0.56 -7.86
N GLY A 41 -6.26 -0.04 -8.16
CA GLY A 41 -6.33 -1.37 -8.76
C GLY A 41 -5.87 -2.52 -7.86
N GLY A 42 -5.41 -3.60 -8.49
CA GLY A 42 -5.14 -4.89 -7.86
C GLY A 42 -3.76 -5.01 -7.20
N ILE A 43 -3.68 -5.90 -6.21
CA ILE A 43 -2.44 -6.25 -5.50
C ILE A 43 -1.57 -7.07 -6.47
N SER A 44 -0.32 -6.64 -6.66
CA SER A 44 0.68 -7.44 -7.36
C SER A 44 1.52 -8.19 -6.34
N ALA A 45 1.78 -9.48 -6.57
CA ALA A 45 2.61 -10.30 -5.71
C ALA A 45 3.79 -10.82 -6.52
N SER A 46 5.02 -10.58 -6.04
CA SER A 46 6.24 -11.01 -6.70
C SER A 46 7.25 -11.48 -5.66
N ASN A 47 7.66 -12.74 -5.75
CA ASN A 47 8.69 -13.36 -4.91
C ASN A 47 8.51 -13.11 -3.40
N SER A 48 7.31 -13.41 -2.88
CA SER A 48 6.92 -13.17 -1.48
C SER A 48 6.85 -11.70 -1.07
N MET A 49 6.90 -10.75 -2.01
CA MET A 49 6.55 -9.34 -1.77
C MET A 49 5.21 -8.99 -2.42
N LEU A 50 4.32 -8.39 -1.63
CA LEU A 50 3.07 -7.77 -2.05
C LEU A 50 3.32 -6.31 -2.38
N PHE A 51 2.68 -5.83 -3.43
CA PHE A 51 2.72 -4.46 -3.90
C PHE A 51 1.28 -4.00 -4.07
N GLN A 52 0.92 -2.91 -3.38
CA GLN A 52 -0.35 -2.25 -3.53
C GLN A 52 -0.12 -0.80 -3.90
N ALA A 53 -0.78 -0.36 -4.98
CA ALA A 53 -0.84 1.04 -5.33
C ALA A 53 -2.13 1.67 -4.78
N LEU A 54 -2.03 2.91 -4.37
CA LEU A 54 -3.12 3.79 -3.98
C LEU A 54 -2.93 5.13 -4.67
N TYR A 55 -4.01 5.87 -4.85
CA TYR A 55 -3.99 7.23 -5.37
C TYR A 55 -4.83 8.12 -4.47
N LYS A 56 -4.43 9.39 -4.36
CA LYS A 56 -5.25 10.37 -3.66
C LYS A 56 -6.09 11.08 -4.71
N ASN A 57 -7.40 10.93 -4.61
CA ASN A 57 -8.30 11.71 -5.44
C ASN A 57 -8.42 13.08 -4.80
N GLU A 58 -7.61 14.05 -5.24
CA GLU A 58 -7.88 15.45 -4.95
C GLU A 58 -9.14 15.84 -5.73
N LYS A 59 -10.28 15.76 -5.05
CA LYS A 59 -11.55 16.30 -5.53
C LYS A 59 -11.75 17.68 -4.94
#